data_AF-A0A448YTM1-F1
#
_entry.id   AF-A0A448YTM1-F1
#
_cell.length_a   1.000
_cell.length_b   1.000
_cell.length_c   1.000
_cell.angle_alpha   90.00
_cell.angle_beta   90.00
_cell.angle_gamma   90.00
#
_symmetry.space_group_name_H-M   'P 1'
#
loop_
_entity.id
_entity.type
_entity.pdbx_description
1 polymer ?
#
loop_
_entity_poly.entity_id
_entity_poly.type
_entity_poly.pdbx_seq_one_letter_code
_entity_poly.pdbx_strand_id
1 'polypeptide(L)'
;MVNPDYIPFDHTYIVYDPSRPETLVLALSSIFPILILVFLFSWFLVTREIECCIIAGGQVINDFISTILKDCIQFERPVNGQIFKKEGRLVYGMPSSHSQFVAFFSVYILLKMRYQWPYPIDPYISLFCEGLLVIAVGLITYS
;
A
#
# COMPACT_ATOMS: atom_id res chain seq x y z
N MET A 1 3.62 -31.17 -2.88
CA MET A 1 3.64 -31.53 -4.31
C MET A 1 2.81 -30.48 -5.04
N VAL A 2 3.45 -29.44 -5.56
CA VAL A 2 2.77 -28.40 -6.36
C VAL A 2 2.86 -28.85 -7.81
N ASN A 3 1.72 -28.96 -8.48
CA ASN A 3 1.67 -29.24 -9.91
C ASN A 3 2.27 -28.01 -10.65
N PRO A 4 3.34 -28.17 -11.46
CA PRO A 4 4.05 -27.05 -12.08
C PRO A 4 3.22 -26.23 -13.08
N ASP A 5 2.03 -26.69 -13.46
CA ASP A 5 1.15 -26.03 -14.43
C ASP A 5 0.21 -24.97 -13.82
N TYR A 6 0.18 -24.82 -12.48
CA TYR A 6 -0.63 -23.79 -11.84
C TYR A 6 0.17 -22.53 -11.57
N ILE A 7 -0.27 -21.42 -12.17
CA ILE A 7 0.24 -20.09 -11.88
C ILE A 7 -0.47 -19.59 -10.62
N PRO A 8 0.24 -19.37 -9.49
CA PRO A 8 -0.37 -18.83 -8.29
C PRO A 8 -0.86 -17.39 -8.52
N PHE A 9 -1.88 -17.00 -7.77
CA PHE A 9 -2.35 -15.61 -7.82
C PHE A 9 -1.39 -14.72 -7.01
N ASP A 10 -0.47 -14.07 -7.72
CA ASP A 10 0.64 -13.31 -7.13
C ASP A 10 0.20 -12.22 -6.13
N HIS A 11 -1.02 -11.68 -6.26
CA HIS A 11 -1.50 -10.60 -5.38
C HIS A 11 -1.95 -11.06 -3.99
N THR A 12 -2.24 -12.36 -3.79
CA THR A 12 -2.73 -12.88 -2.50
C THR A 12 -1.87 -13.98 -1.93
N TYR A 13 -0.87 -14.44 -2.70
CA TYR A 13 0.03 -15.49 -2.28
C TYR A 13 1.17 -14.93 -1.41
N ILE A 14 1.10 -15.18 -0.10
CA ILE A 14 2.08 -14.71 0.88
C ILE A 14 2.75 -15.93 1.53
N VAL A 15 4.08 -15.97 1.49
CA VAL A 15 4.88 -17.01 2.14
C VAL A 15 5.53 -16.39 3.38
N TYR A 16 5.41 -17.06 4.53
CA TYR A 16 6.11 -16.68 5.77
C TYR A 16 6.99 -17.83 6.24
N ASP A 17 8.08 -17.50 6.94
CA ASP A 17 8.98 -18.47 7.54
C ASP A 17 8.53 -18.72 9.00
N PRO A 18 8.07 -19.93 9.35
CA PRO A 18 7.64 -20.24 10.71
C PRO A 18 8.78 -20.12 11.75
N SER A 19 10.04 -20.12 11.30
CA SER A 19 11.23 -19.98 12.14
C SER A 19 11.46 -18.55 12.63
N ARG A 20 10.86 -17.55 11.97
CA ARG A 20 11.10 -16.12 12.19
C ARG A 20 9.76 -15.37 12.38
N PRO A 21 9.34 -15.07 13.62
CA PRO A 21 8.04 -14.47 13.90
C PRO A 21 7.84 -13.09 13.25
N GLU A 22 8.90 -12.35 12.95
CA GLU A 22 8.84 -11.09 12.21
C GLU A 22 8.25 -11.25 10.79
N THR A 23 8.46 -12.40 10.14
CA THR A 23 7.92 -12.65 8.79
C THR A 23 6.41 -12.85 8.82
N LEU A 24 5.87 -13.37 9.93
CA LEU A 24 4.43 -13.47 10.16
C LEU A 24 3.80 -12.07 10.32
N VAL A 25 4.44 -11.17 11.06
CA VAL A 25 3.96 -9.79 11.22
C VAL A 25 3.92 -9.05 9.89
N LEU A 26 4.96 -9.21 9.07
CA LEU A 26 5.01 -8.63 7.73
C LEU A 26 3.97 -9.25 6.79
N ALA A 27 3.77 -10.57 6.88
CA ALA A 27 2.72 -11.26 6.14
C ALA A 27 1.31 -10.75 6.51
N LEU A 28 1.03 -10.60 7.81
CA LEU A 28 -0.23 -9.99 8.27
C LEU A 28 -0.35 -8.52 7.83
N SER A 29 0.77 -7.78 7.80
CA SER A 29 0.78 -6.40 7.35
C SER A 29 0.34 -6.23 5.89
N SER A 30 0.50 -7.26 5.05
CA SER A 30 0.03 -7.22 3.67
C SER A 30 -1.49 -7.25 3.54
N ILE A 31 -2.22 -7.65 4.57
CA ILE A 31 -3.69 -7.74 4.55
C ILE A 31 -4.35 -6.36 4.76
N PHE A 32 -3.62 -5.37 5.28
CA PHE A 32 -4.16 -4.05 5.63
C PHE A 32 -4.88 -3.31 4.49
N PRO A 33 -4.38 -3.26 3.24
CA PRO A 33 -5.08 -2.54 2.17
C PRO A 33 -6.48 -3.09 1.90
N ILE A 34 -6.64 -4.42 1.93
CA ILE A 34 -7.93 -5.07 1.74
C ILE A 34 -8.87 -4.70 2.90
N LEU A 35 -8.37 -4.70 4.14
CA LEU A 35 -9.17 -4.29 5.30
C LEU A 35 -9.62 -2.83 5.20
N ILE A 36 -8.75 -1.92 4.75
CA ILE A 36 -9.08 -0.50 4.56
C ILE A 36 -10.16 -0.34 3.47
N LEU A 37 -10.05 -1.05 2.35
CA LEU A 37 -11.06 -1.01 1.29
C LEU A 37 -12.43 -1.54 1.75
N VAL A 38 -12.44 -2.65 2.49
CA VAL A 38 -13.68 -3.19 3.07
C VAL A 38 -14.29 -2.19 4.06
N PHE A 39 -13.46 -1.57 4.91
CA PHE A 39 -13.91 -0.54 5.84
C PHE A 39 -14.54 0.66 5.11
N LEU A 40 -13.88 1.20 4.08
CA LEU A 40 -14.39 2.31 3.28
C LEU A 40 -15.72 1.96 2.60
N PHE A 41 -15.84 0.74 2.09
CA PHE A 41 -17.09 0.25 1.49
C PHE A 41 -18.21 0.14 2.52
N SER A 42 -17.93 -0.42 3.70
CA SER A 42 -18.91 -0.50 4.79
C SER A 42 -19.33 0.89 5.29
N TRP A 43 -18.38 1.81 5.46
CA TRP A 43 -18.67 3.19 5.84
C TRP A 43 -19.58 3.86 4.80
N PHE A 44 -19.26 3.73 3.50
CA PHE A 44 -20.12 4.23 2.42
C PHE A 44 -21.55 3.68 2.49
N LEU A 45 -21.72 2.38 2.74
CA LEU A 45 -23.05 1.77 2.82
C LEU A 45 -23.89 2.32 3.98
N VAL A 46 -23.25 2.59 5.12
CA VAL A 46 -23.91 3.06 6.34
C VAL A 46 -24.22 4.56 6.29
N THR A 47 -23.24 5.39 5.92
CA THR A 47 -23.41 6.85 5.98
C THR A 47 -23.87 7.47 4.66
N ARG A 48 -23.70 6.78 3.54
CA ARG A 48 -23.98 7.29 2.17
C ARG A 48 -23.22 8.58 1.86
N GLU A 49 -22.10 8.81 2.53
CA GLU A 49 -21.24 9.96 2.30
C GLU A 49 -20.34 9.73 1.09
N ILE A 50 -20.26 10.72 0.20
CA ILE A 50 -19.41 10.66 -0.98
C ILE A 50 -17.91 10.62 -0.64
N GLU A 51 -17.55 11.01 0.58
CA GLU A 51 -16.15 11.06 1.03
C GLU A 51 -15.44 9.71 0.87
N CYS A 52 -16.12 8.61 1.24
CA CYS A 52 -15.58 7.26 1.05
C CYS A 52 -15.24 6.97 -0.41
N CYS A 53 -16.09 7.41 -1.35
CA CYS A 53 -15.88 7.25 -2.78
C CYS A 53 -14.70 8.09 -3.28
N ILE A 54 -14.51 9.30 -2.72
CA ILE A 54 -13.36 10.16 -3.06
C ILE A 54 -12.06 9.49 -2.63
N ILE A 55 -12.00 8.93 -1.41
CA ILE A 55 -10.82 8.22 -0.90
C ILE A 55 -10.53 6.99 -1.78
N ALA A 56 -11.55 6.17 -2.05
CA ALA A 56 -11.40 4.98 -2.87
C ALA A 56 -10.98 5.31 -4.31
N GLY A 57 -11.56 6.35 -4.92
CA GLY A 57 -11.16 6.83 -6.25
C GLY A 57 -9.72 7.33 -6.28
N GLY A 58 -9.30 8.06 -5.24
CA GLY A 58 -7.91 8.47 -5.06
C GLY A 58 -6.93 7.30 -4.98
N GLN A 59 -7.31 6.21 -4.29
CA GLN A 59 -6.51 4.99 -4.22
C GLN A 59 -6.36 4.31 -5.60
N VAL A 60 -7.42 4.26 -6.40
CA VAL A 60 -7.37 3.71 -7.77
C VAL A 60 -6.44 4.54 -8.66
N ILE A 61 -6.53 5.87 -8.58
CA ILE A 61 -5.64 6.77 -9.34
C ILE A 61 -4.18 6.57 -8.89
N ASN A 62 -3.95 6.42 -7.59
CA ASN A 62 -2.64 6.19 -7.02
C ASN A 62 -2.01 4.86 -7.49
N ASP A 63 -2.79 3.78 -7.56
CA ASP A 63 -2.32 2.48 -8.09
C ASP A 63 -2.07 2.52 -9.61
N PHE A 64 -2.88 3.29 -10.34
CA PHE A 64 -2.65 3.54 -11.76
C PHE A 64 -1.33 4.30 -12.00
N ILE A 65 -1.07 5.35 -11.22
CA ILE A 65 0.20 6.09 -11.24
C ILE A 65 1.37 5.16 -10.86
N SER A 66 1.19 4.30 -9.87
CA SER A 66 2.18 3.28 -9.47
C SER A 66 2.55 2.37 -10.63
N THR A 67 1.54 1.90 -11.36
CA THR A 67 1.72 1.00 -12.49
C THR A 67 2.48 1.69 -13.63
N ILE A 68 2.12 2.94 -13.94
CA ILE A 68 2.86 3.75 -14.92
C ILE A 68 4.32 3.96 -14.49
N LEU A 69 4.56 4.31 -13.22
CA LEU A 69 5.91 4.50 -12.69
C LEU A 69 6.76 3.23 -12.78
N LYS A 70 6.16 2.06 -12.50
CA LYS A 70 6.82 0.76 -12.66
C LYS A 70 7.23 0.50 -14.09
N ASP A 71 6.33 0.79 -15.04
CA ASP A 71 6.60 0.64 -16.46
C ASP A 71 7.68 1.61 -16.99
N CYS A 72 7.79 2.80 -16.39
CA CYS A 72 8.80 3.80 -16.73
C CYS A 72 10.18 3.54 -16.12
N ILE A 73 10.26 3.12 -14.84
CA ILE A 73 11.53 3.03 -14.10
C ILE A 73 12.22 1.67 -14.31
N GLN A 74 11.44 0.60 -14.53
CA GLN A 74 11.92 -0.75 -14.87
C GLN A 74 13.06 -1.29 -13.98
N PHE A 75 13.07 -0.99 -12.68
CA PHE A 75 14.15 -1.41 -11.80
C PHE A 75 14.14 -2.94 -11.57
N GLU A 76 15.29 -3.59 -11.80
CA GLU A 76 15.45 -5.05 -11.72
C GLU A 76 15.47 -5.52 -10.25
N ARG A 77 14.58 -6.46 -9.87
CA ARG A 77 14.56 -7.01 -8.50
C ARG A 77 15.74 -7.96 -8.28
N PRO A 78 16.41 -7.94 -7.10
CA PRO A 78 17.46 -8.91 -6.77
C PRO A 78 16.94 -10.36 -6.86
N VAL A 79 17.75 -11.22 -7.46
CA VAL A 79 17.37 -12.56 -7.97
C VAL A 79 17.20 -13.59 -6.84
N ASN A 80 17.75 -13.34 -5.66
CA ASN A 80 18.01 -14.36 -4.62
C ASN A 80 16.82 -14.73 -3.72
N GLY A 81 15.58 -14.35 -4.05
CA GLY A 81 14.40 -14.60 -3.20
C GLY A 81 13.13 -15.08 -3.93
N GLN A 82 13.24 -15.48 -5.19
CA GLN A 82 12.07 -15.70 -6.04
C GLN A 82 11.77 -17.20 -6.18
N ILE A 83 10.83 -17.69 -5.36
CA ILE A 83 10.46 -19.12 -5.28
C ILE A 83 9.59 -19.56 -6.49
N PHE A 84 9.00 -18.63 -7.25
CA PHE A 84 8.14 -18.96 -8.40
C PHE A 84 8.51 -18.10 -9.59
N LYS A 85 9.46 -18.57 -10.40
CA LYS A 85 10.06 -17.79 -11.49
C LYS A 85 10.24 -18.65 -12.75
N LYS A 86 9.15 -19.14 -13.31
CA LYS A 86 9.07 -19.61 -14.68
C LYS A 86 7.84 -18.96 -15.31
N GLU A 87 8.07 -18.11 -16.29
CA GLU A 87 7.08 -17.67 -17.27
C GLU A 87 6.10 -16.57 -16.83
N GLY A 88 6.60 -15.33 -16.89
CA GLY A 88 5.86 -14.30 -17.62
C GLY A 88 4.95 -13.39 -16.81
N ARG A 89 5.52 -12.58 -15.91
CA ARG A 89 5.26 -11.13 -15.81
C ARG A 89 6.08 -10.53 -14.68
N LEU A 90 7.06 -9.70 -15.06
CA LEU A 90 7.85 -8.92 -14.13
C LEU A 90 6.93 -7.86 -13.51
N VAL A 91 6.49 -8.05 -12.26
CA VAL A 91 6.01 -6.91 -11.45
C VAL A 91 7.26 -6.26 -10.88
N TYR A 92 7.67 -5.13 -11.47
CA TYR A 92 8.86 -4.38 -11.10
C TYR A 92 8.99 -4.15 -9.58
N GLY A 93 10.24 -4.08 -9.11
CA GLY A 93 10.63 -3.94 -7.69
C GLY A 93 10.00 -2.78 -6.97
N MET A 94 9.98 -1.66 -7.67
CA MET A 94 9.78 -0.34 -7.15
C MET A 94 8.77 0.40 -8.01
N PRO A 95 7.89 1.23 -7.42
CA PRO A 95 7.62 1.37 -5.98
C PRO A 95 6.72 0.24 -5.43
N SER A 96 6.79 0.01 -4.11
CA SER A 96 5.88 -0.93 -3.42
C SER A 96 4.43 -0.41 -3.44
N SER A 97 3.52 -1.12 -4.13
CA SER A 97 2.09 -0.76 -4.16
C SER A 97 1.46 -0.73 -2.76
N HIS A 98 1.85 -1.65 -1.87
CA HIS A 98 1.35 -1.69 -0.49
C HIS A 98 1.73 -0.43 0.27
N SER A 99 2.99 -0.02 0.17
CA SER A 99 3.48 1.13 0.91
C SER A 99 2.90 2.44 0.33
N GLN A 100 2.75 2.51 -0.99
CA GLN A 100 2.13 3.64 -1.66
C GLN A 100 0.65 3.81 -1.31
N PHE A 101 -0.10 2.69 -1.16
CA PHE A 101 -1.49 2.70 -0.70
C PHE A 101 -1.63 3.28 0.71
N VAL A 102 -0.79 2.79 1.64
CA VAL A 102 -0.81 3.24 3.04
C VAL A 102 -0.37 4.70 3.13
N ALA A 103 0.66 5.10 2.38
CA ALA A 103 1.11 6.49 2.34
C ALA A 103 0.00 7.44 1.86
N PHE A 104 -0.69 7.12 0.76
CA PHE A 104 -1.82 7.91 0.28
C PHE A 104 -2.91 8.06 1.35
N PHE A 105 -3.30 6.94 1.98
CA PHE A 105 -4.33 6.94 3.02
C PHE A 105 -3.93 7.81 4.22
N SER A 106 -2.68 7.69 4.69
CA SER A 106 -2.16 8.48 5.80
C SER A 106 -2.11 9.98 5.48
N VAL A 107 -1.65 10.37 4.27
CA VAL A 107 -1.67 11.78 3.82
C VAL A 107 -3.10 12.31 3.82
N TYR A 108 -4.05 11.55 3.27
CA TYR A 108 -5.45 11.97 3.23
C TYR A 108 -6.01 12.25 4.63
N ILE A 109 -5.80 11.35 5.57
CA ILE A 109 -6.29 11.50 6.96
C ILE A 109 -5.63 12.70 7.64
N LEU A 110 -4.32 12.92 7.46
CA LEU A 110 -3.66 14.09 8.05
C LEU A 110 -4.19 15.40 7.48
N LEU A 111 -4.38 15.49 6.16
CA LEU A 111 -4.97 16.67 5.54
C LEU A 111 -6.39 16.91 6.06
N LYS A 112 -7.18 15.85 6.20
CA LYS A 112 -8.51 15.93 6.80
C LYS A 112 -8.45 16.47 8.23
N MET A 113 -7.56 15.93 9.06
CA MET A 113 -7.33 16.43 10.42
C MET A 113 -6.89 17.89 10.41
N ARG A 114 -6.04 18.32 9.48
CA ARG A 114 -5.55 19.69 9.44
C ARG A 114 -6.61 20.71 9.03
N TYR A 115 -7.42 20.40 8.03
CA TYR A 115 -8.34 21.36 7.41
C TYR A 115 -9.79 21.25 7.88
N GLN A 116 -10.21 20.09 8.39
CA GLN A 116 -11.60 19.83 8.75
C GLN A 116 -11.80 19.54 10.24
N TRP A 117 -10.73 19.43 11.04
CA TRP A 117 -10.88 19.17 12.47
C TRP A 117 -11.37 20.42 13.21
N PRO A 118 -12.43 20.32 14.03
CA PRO A 118 -13.05 21.47 14.67
C PRO A 118 -12.21 22.09 15.79
N TYR A 119 -11.21 21.36 16.31
CA TYR A 119 -10.32 21.83 17.36
C TYR A 119 -8.96 22.25 16.80
N PRO A 120 -8.33 23.31 17.32
CA PRO A 120 -6.99 23.69 16.88
C PRO A 120 -6.01 22.57 17.25
N ILE A 121 -5.44 21.93 16.23
CA ILE A 121 -4.30 21.02 16.40
C ILE A 121 -3.04 21.88 16.51
N ASP A 122 -2.18 21.57 17.48
CA ASP A 122 -0.90 22.27 17.65
C ASP A 122 -0.10 22.23 16.32
N PRO A 123 0.35 23.40 15.81
CA PRO A 123 1.00 23.48 14.51
C PRO A 123 2.30 22.66 14.46
N TYR A 124 2.99 22.51 15.61
CA TYR A 124 4.17 21.66 15.73
C TYR A 124 3.86 20.17 15.54
N ILE A 125 2.70 19.70 16.02
CA ILE A 125 2.28 18.30 15.86
C ILE A 125 1.88 18.04 14.41
N SER A 126 1.16 18.98 13.77
CA SER A 126 0.82 18.87 12.34
C SER A 126 2.08 18.80 11.47
N LEU A 127 3.03 19.72 11.69
CA LEU A 127 4.27 19.80 10.93
C LEU A 127 5.15 18.55 11.14
N PHE A 128 5.17 18.00 12.36
CA PHE A 128 5.88 16.76 12.66
C PHE A 128 5.30 15.56 11.91
N CYS A 129 3.97 15.41 11.90
CA CYS A 129 3.30 14.33 11.19
C CYS A 129 3.45 14.46 9.66
N GLU A 130 3.38 15.67 9.11
CA GLU A 130 3.64 15.96 7.70
C GLU A 130 5.10 15.63 7.32
N GLY A 131 6.07 16.02 8.18
CA GLY A 131 7.48 15.68 7.99
C GLY A 131 7.76 14.17 8.01
N LEU A 132 7.14 13.45 8.95
CA LEU A 132 7.21 11.97 9.02
C LEU A 132 6.65 11.31 7.76
N LEU A 133 5.57 11.84 7.20
CA LEU A 133 4.99 11.34 5.96
C LEU A 133 5.89 11.57 4.75
N VAL A 134 6.52 12.74 4.63
CA VAL A 134 7.46 13.03 3.54
C VAL A 134 8.66 12.09 3.60
N ILE A 135 9.17 11.82 4.81
CA ILE A 135 10.27 10.86 5.02
C ILE A 135 9.81 9.44 4.67
N ALA A 136 8.62 9.03 5.12
CA ALA A 136 8.05 7.71 4.81
C ALA A 136 7.84 7.53 3.30
N VAL A 137 7.30 8.54 2.61
CA VAL A 137 7.13 8.54 1.14
C VAL A 137 8.48 8.44 0.43
N GLY A 138 9.49 9.19 0.89
CA GLY A 138 10.85 9.09 0.36
C GLY A 138 11.44 7.69 0.55
N LEU A 139 11.29 7.09 1.72
CA LEU A 139 11.76 5.71 1.96
C LEU A 139 11.05 4.68 1.08
N ILE A 140 9.77 4.91 0.74
CA ILE A 140 8.97 4.02 -0.10
C ILE A 140 9.35 4.14 -1.58
N THR A 141 9.77 5.31 -2.04
CA THR A 141 10.24 5.51 -3.42
C THR A 141 11.67 5.06 -3.63
N TYR A 142 12.49 5.05 -2.57
CA TYR A 142 13.91 4.63 -2.60
C TYR A 142 14.17 3.19 -2.08
N SER A 143 13.14 2.46 -1.63
CA SER A 143 13.21 1.02 -1.24
C SER A 143 12.65 0.09 -2.28
#